data_AF-A0A1A8DJT6-F1
#
_entry.id   AF-A0A1A8DJT6-F1
#
_cell.length_a   1.000
_cell.length_b   1.000
_cell.length_c   1.000
_cell.angle_alpha   90.00
_cell.angle_beta   90.00
_cell.angle_gamma   90.00
#
_symmetry.space_group_name_H-M   'P 1'
#
loop_
_entity.id
_entity.type
_entity.pdbx_description
1 polymer ?
#
loop_
_entity_poly.entity_id
_entity_poly.type
_entity_poly.pdbx_seq_one_letter_code
_entity_poly.pdbx_strand_id
1 'polypeptide(L)' 'IRGQVLTSDGTPLIGVNVTFAHYPDHGFTITRRDGMFDILANGGASLTLRFERPPFLTQYRTVWLPWNVFYVMDTLVMK' A
#
# COMPACT_ATOMS: atom_id res chain seq x y z
N ILE A 1 2.76 -8.68 -0.80
CA ILE A 1 2.41 -7.57 -1.70
C ILE A 1 3.59 -6.61 -1.69
N ARG A 2 4.06 -6.17 -2.86
CA ARG A 2 5.02 -5.07 -3.01
C ARG A 2 4.34 -3.95 -3.79
N GLY A 3 4.58 -2.71 -3.41
CA GLY A 3 4.10 -1.56 -4.16
C GLY A 3 4.94 -0.32 -3.92
N GLN A 4 4.67 0.72 -4.70
CA GLN A 4 5.31 2.03 -4.60
C GLN A 4 4.26 3.13 -4.45
N VAL A 5 4.57 4.13 -3.64
CA VAL A 5 3.75 5.33 -3.47
C VAL A 5 4.53 6.55 -3.93
N LEU A 6 3.93 7.32 -4.83
CA LEU A 6 4.50 8.55 -5.40
C LEU A 6 3.55 9.73 -5.17
N THR A 7 4.09 10.95 -5.25
CA THR A 7 3.33 12.19 -5.46
C THR A 7 2.86 12.34 -6.90
N SER A 8 2.01 13.35 -7.15
CA SER A 8 1.56 13.72 -8.49
C SER A 8 2.68 14.12 -9.46
N ASP A 9 3.82 14.60 -8.95
CA ASP A 9 5.02 14.94 -9.74
C ASP A 9 5.98 13.75 -9.94
N GLY A 10 5.65 12.56 -9.43
CA GLY A 10 6.45 11.34 -9.57
C GLY A 10 7.51 11.13 -8.48
N THR A 11 7.58 12.01 -7.48
CA THR A 11 8.53 11.86 -6.36
C THR A 11 8.11 10.73 -5.41
N PRO A 12 9.01 9.82 -4.99
CA PRO A 12 8.67 8.79 -4.03
C PRO A 12 8.32 9.32 -2.65
N LEU A 13 7.23 8.80 -2.06
CA LEU A 13 6.71 9.24 -0.78
C LEU A 13 7.19 8.33 0.37
N ILE A 14 8.16 8.82 1.16
CA ILE A 14 8.59 8.20 2.43
C ILE A 14 7.62 8.44 3.60
N GLY A 15 7.35 7.45 4.44
CA GLY A 15 6.55 7.66 5.65
C GLY A 15 5.04 7.54 5.44
N VAL A 16 4.60 6.86 4.37
CA VAL A 16 3.20 6.51 4.17
C VAL A 16 2.88 5.27 4.99
N ASN A 17 1.90 5.37 5.88
CA ASN A 17 1.39 4.24 6.63
C ASN A 17 0.45 3.42 5.73
N VAL A 18 0.81 2.17 5.48
CA VAL A 18 0.03 1.22 4.66
C VAL A 18 -0.52 0.13 5.59
N THR A 19 -1.85 0.11 5.76
CA THR A 19 -2.56 -0.83 6.64
C THR A 19 -3.66 -1.57 5.87
N PHE A 20 -4.20 -2.64 6.46
CA PHE A 20 -5.42 -3.28 5.95
C PHE A 20 -6.65 -2.50 6.40
N ALA A 21 -7.50 -2.07 5.46
CA ALA A 21 -8.64 -1.20 5.76
C ALA A 21 -9.69 -1.86 6.68
N HIS A 22 -9.92 -3.17 6.54
CA HIS A 22 -10.92 -3.90 7.31
C HIS A 22 -10.33 -4.67 8.51
N TYR A 23 -9.01 -4.82 8.56
CA TYR A 23 -8.31 -5.63 9.56
C TYR A 23 -7.02 -4.93 10.01
N PRO A 24 -7.10 -3.75 10.64
CA PRO A 24 -5.92 -2.96 10.98
C PRO A 24 -4.94 -3.72 11.90
N ASP A 25 -5.45 -4.66 12.69
CA ASP A 25 -4.65 -5.50 13.59
C ASP A 25 -3.81 -6.56 12.86
N HIS A 26 -4.05 -6.80 11.57
CA HIS A 26 -3.23 -7.71 10.75
C HIS A 26 -1.84 -7.13 10.42
N GLY A 27 -1.62 -5.87 10.77
CA GLY A 27 -0.33 -5.22 10.68
C GLY A 27 -0.30 -4.08 9.67
N PHE A 28 0.85 -3.43 9.65
CA PHE A 28 1.11 -2.27 8.82
C PHE A 28 2.57 -2.23 8.40
N THR A 29 2.85 -1.40 7.41
CA THR A 29 4.20 -1.07 6.99
C THR A 29 4.29 0.42 6.70
N ILE A 30 5.49 0.99 6.79
CA ILE A 30 5.74 2.40 6.49
C ILE A 30 6.68 2.47 5.29
N THR A 31 6.31 3.24 4.26
CA THR A 31 7.14 3.37 3.06
C THR A 31 8.51 3.96 3.38
N ARG A 32 9.54 3.44 2.69
CA ARG A 32 10.93 3.87 2.83
C ARG A 32 11.25 5.06 1.91
N ARG A 33 12.52 5.49 1.87
CA ARG A 33 13.00 6.64 1.07
C ARG A 33 12.70 6.51 -0.44
N ASP A 34 12.64 5.29 -0.94
CA ASP A 34 12.31 4.94 -2.32
C ASP A 34 10.79 4.86 -2.59
N GLY A 35 9.94 5.18 -1.59
CA GLY A 35 8.48 5.08 -1.67
C GLY A 35 7.96 3.65 -1.69
N MET A 36 8.84 2.65 -1.53
CA MET A 36 8.47 1.24 -1.59
C MET A 36 7.93 0.76 -0.25
N PHE A 37 6.95 -0.14 -0.32
CA PHE A 37 6.46 -0.90 0.82
C PHE A 37 6.34 -2.38 0.47
N ASP A 38 6.44 -3.21 1.51
CA ASP A 38 6.22 -4.64 1.45
C ASP A 38 5.28 -5.01 2.61
N ILE A 39 4.22 -5.77 2.34
CA ILE A 39 3.30 -6.26 3.36
C ILE A 39 2.85 -7.70 3.04
N LEU A 40 2.78 -8.53 4.08
CA LEU A 40 2.34 -9.93 3.99
C LEU A 40 0.82 -9.99 4.11
N ALA A 41 0.17 -10.75 3.23
CA ALA A 41 -1.27 -10.90 3.21
C ALA A 41 -1.67 -12.31 2.76
N ASN A 42 -2.85 -12.76 3.17
CA ASN A 42 -3.42 -14.01 2.71
C ASN A 42 -3.93 -13.86 1.27
N GLY A 43 -3.58 -14.79 0.39
CA GLY A 43 -4.04 -14.82 -0.99
C GLY A 43 -5.45 -15.42 -1.15
N GLY A 44 -5.96 -15.42 -2.37
CA GLY A 44 -7.26 -15.99 -2.74
C GLY A 44 -8.46 -15.08 -2.56
N ALA A 45 -8.25 -13.81 -2.25
CA ALA A 45 -9.31 -12.85 -1.97
C ALA A 45 -8.95 -11.43 -2.44
N SER A 46 -9.98 -10.59 -2.54
CA SER A 46 -9.82 -9.13 -2.62
C SER A 46 -9.48 -8.58 -1.25
N LEU A 47 -8.41 -7.80 -1.15
CA LEU A 47 -8.05 -7.07 0.06
C LEU A 47 -7.94 -5.58 -0.23
N THR A 48 -8.42 -4.76 0.71
CA THR A 48 -8.34 -3.31 0.63
C THR A 48 -7.22 -2.81 1.54
N LEU A 49 -6.24 -2.14 0.96
CA LEU A 49 -5.17 -1.42 1.66
C LEU A 49 -5.56 0.05 1.83
N ARG A 50 -5.26 0.60 3.00
CA ARG A 50 -5.42 2.01 3.37
C ARG A 50 -4.06 2.67 3.41
N PHE A 51 -3.94 3.84 2.79
CA PHE A 51 -2.71 4.62 2.67
C PHE A 51 -2.92 5.97 3.35
N GLU A 52 -2.15 6.23 4.40
CA GLU A 52 -2.28 7.42 5.24
C GLU A 52 -0.95 8.15 5.37
N ARG A 53 -0.96 9.44 5.02
CA ARG A 53 0.19 10.33 5.22
C ARG A 53 -0.25 11.80 5.15
N PRO A 54 -0.23 12.56 6.24
CA PRO A 54 -0.42 14.02 6.17
C PRO A 54 0.68 14.69 5.32
N PRO A 55 0.36 15.73 4.51
CA PRO A 55 -0.94 16.39 4.34
C PRO A 55 -1.82 15.79 3.21
N PHE A 56 -1.50 14.60 2.69
CA PHE A 56 -2.26 13.95 1.61
C PHE A 56 -3.57 13.36 2.12
N LEU A 57 -4.57 13.28 1.24
CA LEU A 57 -5.83 12.61 1.57
C LEU A 57 -5.60 11.10 1.73
N THR A 58 -6.26 10.51 2.73
CA THR A 58 -6.27 9.05 2.90
C THR A 58 -6.87 8.38 1.68
N GLN A 59 -6.15 7.41 1.11
CA GLN A 59 -6.60 6.66 -0.06
C GLN A 59 -6.78 5.18 0.26
N TYR A 60 -7.65 4.52 -0.49
CA TYR A 60 -7.93 3.10 -0.38
C TYR A 60 -7.70 2.42 -1.72
N ARG A 61 -7.04 1.25 -1.72
CA ARG A 61 -6.86 0.43 -2.92
C ARG A 61 -7.22 -1.01 -2.64
N THR A 62 -8.20 -1.50 -3.38
CA THR A 62 -8.59 -2.91 -3.38
C THR A 62 -7.84 -3.65 -4.47
N VAL A 63 -7.17 -4.73 -4.11
CA VAL A 63 -6.42 -5.59 -5.03
C VAL A 63 -6.87 -7.04 -4.87
N TRP A 64 -6.97 -7.76 -5.99
CA TRP A 64 -7.18 -9.21 -5.98
C TRP A 64 -5.84 -9.91 -5.82
N LEU A 65 -5.68 -10.72 -4.78
CA LEU A 65 -4.44 -11.43 -4.52
C LEU A 65 -4.54 -12.90 -4.95
N PRO A 66 -3.69 -13.37 -5.87
CA PRO A 66 -3.58 -14.79 -6.17
C PRO A 66 -3.02 -15.56 -4.97
N TRP A 67 -3.32 -16.87 -4.91
CA TRP A 67 -2.75 -17.76 -3.91
C TRP A 67 -1.23 -17.91 -4.10
N ASN A 68 -0.48 -17.74 -3.02
CA ASN A 68 0.97 -18.04 -2.94
C ASN A 68 1.82 -17.41 -4.06
N VAL A 69 1.56 -16.14 -4.39
CA VAL A 69 2.29 -15.39 -5.42
C VAL A 69 2.88 -14.12 -4.83
N PHE A 70 4.09 -13.76 -5.29
CA PHE A 70 4.68 -12.46 -5.05
C PHE A 70 3.96 -11.39 -5.89
N TYR A 71 2.88 -10.84 -5.35
CA TYR A 71 2.08 -9.84 -6.05
C TYR A 71 2.71 -8.43 -5.99
N VAL A 72 2.94 -7.83 -7.15
CA VAL A 72 3.39 -6.45 -7.32
C VAL A 72 2.19 -5.60 -7.72
N MET A 73 1.83 -4.64 -6.86
CA MET A 73 0.74 -3.69 -7.07
C MET A 73 1.19 -2.55 -7.97
N ASP A 74 0.26 -2.02 -8.76
CA ASP A 74 0.47 -0.77 -9.49
C ASP A 74 0.85 0.38 -8.56
N THR A 75 1.61 1.33 -9.10
CA THR A 75 2.05 2.50 -8.35
C THR A 75 0.87 3.35 -7.91
N LEU A 76 0.83 3.71 -6.63
CA LEU A 76 -0.18 4.61 -6.08
C LEU A 76 0.33 6.06 -6.14
N VAL A 77 -0.46 6.94 -6.76
CA VAL A 77 -0.22 8.39 -6.71
C VAL A 77 -1.09 9.01 -5.62
N MET A 78 -0.46 9.51 -4.55
CA MET A 78 -1.16 10.27 -3.52
C MET A 78 -1.35 11.72 -3.96
N LYS A 79 -2.53 12.26 -3.62
CA LYS A 79 -2.98 13.61 -3.95
C LYS A 79 -3.47 14.31 -2.69
#